data_AF-A0A557XY55-F1
#
_entry.id   AF-A0A557XY55-F1
#
_cell.length_a   1.000
_cell.length_b   1.000
_cell.length_c   1.000
_cell.angle_alpha   90.00
_cell.angle_beta   90.00
_cell.angle_gamma   90.00
#
_symmetry.space_group_name_H-M   'P 1'
#
loop_
_entity.id
_entity.type
_entity.pdbx_description
1 polymer ?
#
loop_
_entity_poly.entity_id
_entity_poly.type
_entity_poly.pdbx_seq_one_letter_code
_entity_poly.pdbx_strand_id
1 'polypeptide(L)'
;MTGPGSSITHVSDTARWTALHRATESARPDALFRDPLAERLAGDHGRAIVAAVPRSNRNGWWLVARTKIIDDAIAEAIADGCDRVLNLAAGLDTRPYRLDLPFDLTWVEADLPALLEEKTRLLADQTPRCRLTRTAVDLADPRARGAFFDDALDGATKALVLTEGLLMYLEDCDVVALSAAIRRPEVAWWMLDFAGPGLKAMMNKKMAGMLENAPFRFAPDNGLSWFEDLGWRTVHAESLLAAARRFRRLPPLMRLAARLPQPDLRHPGDRPWSAVALLAPQASADAASRQGSTASSESLTS
;
A
#
# COMPACT_ATOMS: atom_id res chain seq x y z
N MET A 1 -38.63 14.66 -4.69
CA MET A 1 -37.73 14.79 -5.86
C MET A 1 -36.32 14.92 -5.32
N THR A 2 -35.57 13.82 -5.31
CA THR A 2 -34.16 13.76 -4.86
C THR A 2 -33.25 13.98 -6.07
N GLY A 3 -32.41 15.03 -6.01
CA GLY A 3 -31.43 15.37 -7.04
C GLY A 3 -30.27 14.37 -7.12
N PRO A 4 -29.41 14.47 -8.16
CA PRO A 4 -28.46 13.43 -8.54
C PRO A 4 -27.31 13.33 -7.52
N GLY A 5 -27.35 12.33 -6.66
CA GLY A 5 -26.24 11.98 -5.77
C GLY A 5 -25.29 11.00 -6.45
N SER A 6 -24.09 11.46 -6.82
CA SER A 6 -22.92 10.58 -6.99
C SER A 6 -21.62 11.38 -6.90
N SER A 7 -21.34 11.92 -5.71
CA SER A 7 -20.00 12.37 -5.33
C SER A 7 -19.35 11.31 -4.46
N ILE A 8 -18.04 11.10 -4.62
CA ILE A 8 -17.24 10.42 -3.59
C ILE A 8 -17.15 11.43 -2.43
N THR A 9 -17.79 11.10 -1.32
CA THR A 9 -17.91 11.94 -0.13
C THR A 9 -16.95 11.54 0.98
N HIS A 10 -16.36 10.34 0.94
CA HIS A 10 -15.54 9.83 2.05
C HIS A 10 -14.43 8.86 1.61
N VAL A 11 -13.40 8.66 2.44
CA VAL A 11 -12.29 7.68 2.21
C VAL A 11 -12.83 6.25 1.93
N SER A 12 -14.00 5.93 2.46
CA SER A 12 -14.70 4.66 2.22
C SER A 12 -15.12 4.45 0.76
N ASP A 13 -15.28 5.49 -0.03
CA ASP A 13 -15.70 5.39 -1.44
C ASP A 13 -14.54 4.93 -2.33
N THR A 14 -13.33 5.46 -2.10
CA THR A 14 -12.12 4.96 -2.75
C THR A 14 -11.93 3.48 -2.40
N ALA A 15 -12.12 3.10 -1.13
CA ALA A 15 -12.01 1.71 -0.71
C ALA A 15 -12.97 0.79 -1.49
N ARG A 16 -14.22 1.20 -1.70
CA ARG A 16 -15.20 0.44 -2.51
C ARG A 16 -14.88 0.43 -3.99
N TRP A 17 -14.38 1.54 -4.54
CA TRP A 17 -13.89 1.58 -5.92
C TRP A 17 -12.77 0.54 -6.11
N THR A 18 -11.79 0.49 -5.21
CA THR A 18 -10.74 -0.53 -5.29
C THR A 18 -11.30 -1.95 -5.15
N ALA A 19 -12.25 -2.17 -4.24
CA ALA A 19 -12.90 -3.47 -4.08
C ALA A 19 -13.58 -3.92 -5.38
N LEU A 20 -14.30 -3.04 -6.08
CA LEU A 20 -14.97 -3.43 -7.33
C LEU A 20 -13.98 -3.84 -8.42
N HIS A 21 -12.84 -3.17 -8.53
CA HIS A 21 -11.79 -3.57 -9.49
C HIS A 21 -11.17 -4.92 -9.14
N ARG A 22 -10.98 -5.23 -7.84
CA ARG A 22 -10.56 -6.57 -7.41
C ARG A 22 -11.60 -7.63 -7.74
N ALA A 23 -12.89 -7.32 -7.58
CA ALA A 23 -13.99 -8.21 -7.96
C ALA A 23 -14.01 -8.46 -9.47
N THR A 24 -13.84 -7.40 -10.26
CA THR A 24 -13.77 -7.45 -11.73
C THR A 24 -12.62 -8.33 -12.21
N GLU A 25 -11.43 -8.21 -11.59
CA GLU A 25 -10.30 -9.09 -11.88
C GLU A 25 -10.58 -10.53 -11.49
N SER A 26 -11.17 -10.75 -10.31
CA SER A 26 -11.49 -12.09 -9.79
C SER A 26 -12.48 -12.87 -10.66
N ALA A 27 -13.36 -12.18 -11.36
CA ALA A 27 -14.33 -12.77 -12.28
C ALA A 27 -13.71 -13.22 -13.62
N ARG A 28 -12.46 -12.87 -13.91
CA ARG A 28 -11.80 -13.22 -15.17
C ARG A 28 -11.39 -14.70 -15.18
N PRO A 29 -11.50 -15.39 -16.33
CA PRO A 29 -10.95 -16.74 -16.47
C PRO A 29 -9.43 -16.80 -16.28
N ASP A 30 -8.72 -15.73 -16.68
CA ASP A 30 -7.27 -15.58 -16.58
C ASP A 30 -6.85 -14.69 -15.40
N ALA A 31 -7.65 -14.65 -14.32
CA ALA A 31 -7.43 -13.78 -13.16
C ALA A 31 -6.02 -13.96 -12.56
N LEU A 32 -5.36 -12.85 -12.23
CA LEU A 32 -4.03 -12.84 -11.59
C LEU A 32 -4.10 -13.15 -10.09
N PHE A 33 -5.23 -12.85 -9.46
CA PHE A 33 -5.56 -13.16 -8.09
C PHE A 33 -7.08 -13.34 -7.97
N ARG A 34 -7.53 -13.94 -6.88
CA ARG A 34 -8.96 -14.11 -6.56
C ARG A 34 -9.25 -13.53 -5.18
N ASP A 35 -10.14 -12.54 -5.16
CA ASP A 35 -10.70 -11.92 -3.97
C ASP A 35 -12.22 -12.21 -3.95
N PRO A 36 -12.66 -13.33 -3.34
CA PRO A 36 -14.06 -13.73 -3.35
C PRO A 36 -14.95 -12.79 -2.53
N LEU A 37 -14.37 -11.94 -1.69
CA LEU A 37 -15.08 -11.01 -0.81
C LEU A 37 -15.17 -9.60 -1.41
N ALA A 38 -14.38 -9.30 -2.44
CA ALA A 38 -14.35 -8.00 -3.10
C ALA A 38 -15.73 -7.51 -3.58
N GLU A 39 -16.50 -8.36 -4.26
CA GLU A 39 -17.82 -7.96 -4.80
C GLU A 39 -18.79 -7.59 -3.67
N ARG A 40 -18.77 -8.38 -2.59
CA ARG A 40 -19.57 -8.15 -1.38
C ARG A 40 -19.20 -6.82 -0.71
N LEU A 41 -17.90 -6.54 -0.58
CA LEU A 41 -17.41 -5.32 0.06
C LEU A 41 -17.61 -4.07 -0.82
N ALA A 42 -17.50 -4.20 -2.13
CA ALA A 42 -17.82 -3.12 -3.06
C ALA A 42 -19.29 -2.72 -2.96
N GLY A 43 -20.20 -3.71 -3.02
CA GLY A 43 -21.64 -3.51 -2.98
C GLY A 43 -22.18 -2.63 -4.11
N ASP A 44 -23.47 -2.24 -4.01
CA ASP A 44 -24.10 -1.34 -4.99
C ASP A 44 -23.41 0.03 -5.07
N HIS A 45 -22.90 0.51 -3.94
CA HIS A 45 -22.23 1.81 -3.87
C HIS A 45 -20.91 1.81 -4.67
N GLY A 46 -20.08 0.77 -4.52
CA GLY A 46 -18.87 0.61 -5.33
C GLY A 46 -19.17 0.53 -6.83
N ARG A 47 -20.25 -0.19 -7.21
CA ARG A 47 -20.73 -0.25 -8.59
C ARG A 47 -21.14 1.11 -9.13
N ALA A 48 -21.88 1.89 -8.34
CA ALA A 48 -22.31 3.24 -8.71
C ALA A 48 -21.12 4.18 -8.93
N ILE A 49 -20.12 4.14 -8.03
CA ILE A 49 -18.90 4.95 -8.14
C ILE A 49 -18.18 4.66 -9.47
N VAL A 50 -17.90 3.39 -9.77
CA VAL A 50 -17.21 3.02 -11.02
C VAL A 50 -18.03 3.34 -12.27
N ALA A 51 -19.36 3.23 -12.19
CA ALA A 51 -20.25 3.62 -13.27
C ALA A 51 -20.23 5.14 -13.55
N ALA A 52 -19.88 5.97 -12.57
CA ALA A 52 -19.74 7.43 -12.71
C ALA A 52 -18.36 7.86 -13.24
N VAL A 53 -17.31 7.05 -13.05
CA VAL A 53 -15.94 7.34 -13.55
C VAL A 53 -15.92 7.44 -15.09
N PRO A 54 -15.13 8.33 -15.73
CA PRO A 54 -14.95 8.34 -17.18
C PRO A 54 -14.51 6.97 -17.72
N ARG A 55 -15.08 6.51 -18.85
CA ARG A 55 -14.78 5.18 -19.43
C ARG A 55 -13.28 4.91 -19.61
N SER A 56 -12.49 5.93 -19.93
CA SER A 56 -11.02 5.83 -20.05
C SER A 56 -10.31 5.37 -18.78
N ASN A 57 -10.91 5.61 -17.61
CA ASN A 57 -10.33 5.35 -16.29
C ASN A 57 -10.94 4.13 -15.59
N ARG A 58 -11.92 3.44 -16.21
CA ARG A 58 -12.62 2.28 -15.62
C ARG A 58 -11.88 0.94 -15.73
N ASN A 59 -10.74 0.88 -16.41
CA ASN A 59 -10.06 -0.40 -16.67
C ASN A 59 -9.36 -0.99 -15.44
N GLY A 60 -9.07 -0.19 -14.40
CA GLY A 60 -8.46 -0.65 -13.15
C GLY A 60 -7.08 -1.30 -13.28
N TRP A 61 -6.37 -1.16 -14.42
CA TRP A 61 -5.12 -1.92 -14.68
C TRP A 61 -4.05 -1.69 -13.61
N TRP A 62 -3.98 -0.46 -13.10
CA TRP A 62 -3.01 -0.03 -12.08
C TRP A 62 -3.31 -0.70 -10.75
N LEU A 63 -4.59 -0.81 -10.38
CA LEU A 63 -5.01 -1.46 -9.16
C LEU A 63 -4.72 -2.95 -9.21
N VAL A 64 -5.06 -3.60 -10.33
CA VAL A 64 -4.81 -5.03 -10.53
C VAL A 64 -3.30 -5.33 -10.45
N ALA A 65 -2.47 -4.53 -11.12
CA ALA A 65 -1.02 -4.67 -11.03
C ALA A 65 -0.52 -4.46 -9.59
N ARG A 66 -1.00 -3.40 -8.92
CA ARG A 66 -0.65 -3.07 -7.53
C ARG A 66 -0.99 -4.22 -6.57
N THR A 67 -2.21 -4.73 -6.63
CA THR A 67 -2.64 -5.86 -5.78
C THR A 67 -1.77 -7.08 -6.02
N LYS A 68 -1.48 -7.45 -7.28
CA LYS A 68 -0.64 -8.62 -7.59
C LYS A 68 0.80 -8.47 -7.09
N ILE A 69 1.42 -7.31 -7.30
CA ILE A 69 2.80 -7.06 -6.82
C ILE A 69 2.84 -7.13 -5.29
N ILE A 70 1.88 -6.50 -4.61
CA ILE A 70 1.83 -6.48 -3.14
C ILE A 70 1.59 -7.89 -2.59
N ASP A 71 0.68 -8.66 -3.20
CA ASP A 71 0.42 -10.05 -2.79
C ASP A 71 1.67 -10.92 -2.90
N ASP A 72 2.41 -10.80 -4.02
CA ASP A 72 3.64 -11.55 -4.25
C ASP A 72 4.71 -11.17 -3.22
N ALA A 73 4.92 -9.89 -2.97
CA ALA A 73 5.90 -9.41 -2.01
C ALA A 73 5.57 -9.81 -0.56
N ILE A 74 4.28 -9.85 -0.19
CA ILE A 74 3.85 -10.33 1.14
C ILE A 74 4.13 -11.83 1.25
N ALA A 75 3.83 -12.62 0.21
CA ALA A 75 4.13 -14.05 0.21
C ALA A 75 5.63 -14.31 0.33
N GLU A 76 6.46 -13.55 -0.39
CA GLU A 76 7.93 -13.61 -0.28
C GLU A 76 8.42 -13.22 1.12
N ALA A 77 7.91 -12.13 1.70
CA ALA A 77 8.27 -11.72 3.06
C ALA A 77 7.92 -12.79 4.10
N ILE A 78 6.74 -13.43 3.98
CA ILE A 78 6.33 -14.54 4.84
C ILE A 78 7.26 -15.74 4.67
N ALA A 79 7.63 -16.10 3.43
CA ALA A 79 8.60 -17.16 3.16
C ALA A 79 9.98 -16.85 3.78
N ASP A 80 10.34 -15.57 3.86
CA ASP A 80 11.55 -15.05 4.50
C ASP A 80 11.42 -14.89 6.04
N GLY A 81 10.38 -15.45 6.64
CA GLY A 81 10.19 -15.49 8.10
C GLY A 81 9.49 -14.26 8.69
N CYS A 82 8.71 -13.51 7.90
CA CYS A 82 7.80 -12.50 8.43
C CYS A 82 6.76 -13.15 9.37
N ASP A 83 6.68 -12.70 10.61
CA ASP A 83 5.75 -13.21 11.63
C ASP A 83 4.60 -12.23 11.95
N ARG A 84 4.70 -11.00 11.46
CA ARG A 84 3.75 -9.92 11.73
C ARG A 84 3.51 -9.07 10.48
N VAL A 85 2.25 -8.85 10.12
CA VAL A 85 1.85 -7.87 9.08
C VAL A 85 1.02 -6.77 9.70
N LEU A 86 1.46 -5.52 9.59
CA LEU A 86 0.70 -4.33 9.96
C LEU A 86 0.15 -3.69 8.70
N ASN A 87 -1.15 -3.83 8.46
CA ASN A 87 -1.86 -3.25 7.32
C ASN A 87 -2.50 -1.91 7.73
N LEU A 88 -1.87 -0.80 7.35
CA LEU A 88 -2.27 0.55 7.75
C LEU A 88 -3.22 1.16 6.74
N ALA A 89 -4.29 1.77 7.23
CA ALA A 89 -5.45 2.14 6.42
C ALA A 89 -5.97 0.94 5.60
N ALA A 90 -6.15 -0.20 6.30
CA ALA A 90 -6.46 -1.49 5.71
C ALA A 90 -7.72 -1.49 4.82
N GLY A 91 -8.63 -0.54 5.02
CA GLY A 91 -9.79 -0.36 4.17
C GLY A 91 -10.61 -1.65 4.02
N LEU A 92 -10.99 -1.92 2.78
CA LEU A 92 -11.71 -3.12 2.41
C LEU A 92 -10.77 -4.24 1.90
N ASP A 93 -9.49 -4.25 2.30
CA ASP A 93 -8.56 -5.34 2.01
C ASP A 93 -9.05 -6.66 2.62
N THR A 94 -8.85 -7.77 1.92
CA THR A 94 -9.30 -9.11 2.31
C THR A 94 -8.15 -10.11 2.34
N ARG A 95 -6.89 -9.66 2.21
CA ARG A 95 -5.69 -10.52 2.27
C ARG A 95 -5.70 -11.54 3.42
N PRO A 96 -6.08 -11.19 4.67
CA PRO A 96 -6.21 -12.17 5.76
C PRO A 96 -7.16 -13.34 5.49
N TYR A 97 -8.10 -13.18 4.57
CA TYR A 97 -9.13 -14.16 4.22
C TYR A 97 -8.82 -14.93 2.94
N ARG A 98 -8.00 -14.38 2.04
CA ARG A 98 -7.78 -14.92 0.68
C ARG A 98 -6.36 -15.40 0.38
N LEU A 99 -5.34 -14.85 1.04
CA LEU A 99 -3.96 -15.30 0.84
C LEU A 99 -3.72 -16.63 1.55
N ASP A 100 -2.80 -17.44 1.03
CA ASP A 100 -2.35 -18.64 1.72
C ASP A 100 -1.36 -18.23 2.81
N LEU A 101 -1.85 -18.15 4.06
CA LEU A 101 -1.13 -17.59 5.20
C LEU A 101 -0.91 -18.68 6.26
N PRO A 102 0.25 -18.71 6.95
CA PRO A 102 0.41 -19.50 8.16
C PRO A 102 -0.67 -19.14 9.19
N PHE A 103 -1.24 -20.14 9.86
CA PHE A 103 -2.34 -19.92 10.80
C PHE A 103 -1.91 -19.11 12.04
N ASP A 104 -0.63 -19.16 12.38
CA ASP A 104 0.01 -18.48 13.50
C ASP A 104 0.56 -17.09 13.15
N LEU A 105 0.60 -16.73 11.86
CA LEU A 105 0.92 -15.37 11.42
C LEU A 105 -0.02 -14.37 12.09
N THR A 106 0.53 -13.30 12.65
CA THR A 106 -0.28 -12.21 13.19
C THR A 106 -0.49 -11.14 12.15
N TRP A 107 -1.74 -10.84 11.83
CA TRP A 107 -2.12 -9.78 10.93
C TRP A 107 -2.90 -8.72 11.70
N VAL A 108 -2.40 -7.49 11.71
CA VAL A 108 -3.03 -6.34 12.37
C VAL A 108 -3.55 -5.39 11.30
N GLU A 109 -4.86 -5.17 11.26
CA GLU A 109 -5.46 -4.11 10.44
C GLU A 109 -5.66 -2.85 11.28
N ALA A 110 -5.10 -1.73 10.82
CA ALA A 110 -5.25 -0.43 11.45
C ALA A 110 -6.06 0.50 10.54
N ASP A 111 -7.14 1.08 11.06
CA ASP A 111 -7.97 2.03 10.32
C ASP A 111 -8.84 2.86 11.27
N LEU A 112 -9.62 3.80 10.71
CA LEU A 112 -10.59 4.57 11.44
C LEU A 112 -11.75 3.68 11.95
N PRO A 113 -12.31 3.97 13.15
CA PRO A 113 -13.33 3.14 13.79
C PRO A 113 -14.49 2.76 12.87
N ALA A 114 -15.08 3.73 12.16
CA ALA A 114 -16.23 3.53 11.30
C ALA A 114 -15.97 2.51 10.16
N LEU A 115 -14.76 2.50 9.61
CA LEU A 115 -14.40 1.59 8.53
C LEU A 115 -14.17 0.17 9.03
N LEU A 116 -13.55 0.02 10.21
CA LEU A 116 -13.36 -1.28 10.86
C LEU A 116 -14.68 -1.89 11.32
N GLU A 117 -15.58 -1.09 11.90
CA GLU A 117 -16.93 -1.52 12.29
C GLU A 117 -17.70 -2.03 11.08
N GLU A 118 -17.69 -1.26 9.98
CA GLU A 118 -18.34 -1.67 8.74
C GLU A 118 -17.77 -2.98 8.21
N LYS A 119 -16.44 -3.07 8.05
CA LYS A 119 -15.78 -4.26 7.53
C LYS A 119 -16.04 -5.48 8.39
N THR A 120 -15.99 -5.32 9.72
CA THR A 120 -16.25 -6.41 10.67
C THR A 120 -17.67 -6.92 10.53
N ARG A 121 -18.66 -6.02 10.44
CA ARG A 121 -20.05 -6.41 10.17
C ARG A 121 -20.20 -7.10 8.81
N LEU A 122 -19.57 -6.56 7.77
CA LEU A 122 -19.63 -7.13 6.42
C LEU A 122 -18.93 -8.47 6.29
N LEU A 123 -18.02 -8.85 7.20
CA LEU A 123 -17.26 -10.11 7.16
C LEU A 123 -17.53 -11.00 8.38
N ALA A 124 -18.62 -10.78 9.11
CA ALA A 124 -18.92 -11.47 10.37
C ALA A 124 -19.09 -13.00 10.22
N ASP A 125 -19.44 -13.47 9.02
CA ASP A 125 -19.60 -14.88 8.64
C ASP A 125 -18.33 -15.46 7.98
N GLN A 126 -17.23 -14.72 7.96
CA GLN A 126 -15.98 -15.13 7.33
C GLN A 126 -14.90 -15.37 8.39
N THR A 127 -14.17 -16.48 8.24
CA THR A 127 -13.05 -16.81 9.13
C THR A 127 -11.73 -16.43 8.45
N PRO A 128 -10.89 -15.57 9.06
CA PRO A 128 -9.53 -15.32 8.58
C PRO A 128 -8.68 -16.59 8.60
N ARG A 129 -7.65 -16.64 7.74
CA ARG A 129 -6.72 -17.77 7.64
C ARG A 129 -5.58 -17.70 8.66
N CYS A 130 -5.39 -16.54 9.29
CA CYS A 130 -4.33 -16.24 10.23
C CYS A 130 -4.90 -15.55 11.48
N ARG A 131 -4.06 -15.19 12.46
CA ARG A 131 -4.48 -14.44 13.65
C ARG A 131 -4.72 -12.97 13.29
N LEU A 132 -5.96 -12.65 12.95
CA LEU A 132 -6.36 -11.30 12.56
C LEU A 132 -6.85 -10.48 13.77
N THR A 133 -6.23 -9.33 13.99
CA THR A 133 -6.73 -8.28 14.90
C THR A 133 -7.03 -7.01 14.12
N ARG A 134 -7.96 -6.20 14.66
CA ARG A 134 -8.34 -4.90 14.10
C ARG A 134 -8.19 -3.85 15.19
N THR A 135 -7.41 -2.83 14.92
CA THR A 135 -7.13 -1.75 15.86
C THR A 135 -7.60 -0.43 15.29
N ALA A 136 -8.55 0.20 15.96
CA ALA A 136 -8.99 1.54 15.61
C ALA A 136 -7.89 2.54 15.98
N VAL A 137 -7.37 3.26 14.99
CA VAL A 137 -6.29 4.24 15.19
C VAL A 137 -6.40 5.36 14.16
N ASP A 138 -6.31 6.59 14.65
CA ASP A 138 -6.02 7.73 13.78
C ASP A 138 -4.51 7.84 13.58
N LEU A 139 -4.04 7.45 12.40
CA LEU A 139 -2.62 7.50 12.06
C LEU A 139 -2.08 8.92 11.92
N ALA A 140 -2.93 9.96 11.88
CA ALA A 140 -2.50 11.35 11.89
C ALA A 140 -2.13 11.84 13.29
N ASP A 141 -2.73 11.29 14.36
CA ASP A 141 -2.38 11.61 15.75
C ASP A 141 -1.03 10.96 16.12
N PRO A 142 0.03 11.74 16.43
CA PRO A 142 1.34 11.19 16.76
C PRO A 142 1.35 10.30 18.00
N ARG A 143 0.52 10.59 19.00
CA ARG A 143 0.44 9.79 20.24
C ARG A 143 -0.27 8.48 19.98
N ALA A 144 -1.41 8.52 19.30
CA ALA A 144 -2.16 7.33 18.94
C ALA A 144 -1.34 6.42 18.01
N ARG A 145 -0.69 6.99 17.00
CA ARG A 145 0.20 6.27 16.08
C ARG A 145 1.37 5.62 16.82
N GLY A 146 2.05 6.33 17.72
CA GLY A 146 3.15 5.78 18.52
C GLY A 146 2.70 4.59 19.36
N ALA A 147 1.65 4.77 20.17
CA ALA A 147 1.10 3.71 21.01
C ALA A 147 0.62 2.50 20.20
N PHE A 148 0.02 2.72 19.02
CA PHE A 148 -0.35 1.65 18.11
C PHE A 148 0.85 0.82 17.66
N PHE A 149 1.95 1.45 17.24
CA PHE A 149 3.13 0.69 16.81
C PHE A 149 3.77 -0.09 17.97
N ASP A 150 3.80 0.49 19.17
CA ASP A 150 4.36 -0.18 20.34
C ASP A 150 3.56 -1.45 20.69
N ASP A 151 2.22 -1.39 20.68
CA ASP A 151 1.33 -2.54 20.92
C ASP A 151 1.34 -3.54 19.74
N ALA A 152 1.19 -3.05 18.51
CA ALA A 152 1.06 -3.88 17.32
C ALA A 152 2.36 -4.59 16.93
N LEU A 153 3.51 -4.15 17.44
CA LEU A 153 4.81 -4.82 17.24
C LEU A 153 5.28 -5.59 18.47
N ASP A 154 4.55 -5.54 19.60
CA ASP A 154 4.93 -6.31 20.78
C ASP A 154 5.05 -7.81 20.46
N GLY A 155 6.19 -8.38 20.83
CA GLY A 155 6.58 -9.76 20.55
C GLY A 155 6.79 -10.11 19.07
N ALA A 156 6.80 -9.16 18.14
CA ALA A 156 7.17 -9.42 16.75
C ALA A 156 8.70 -9.54 16.60
N THR A 157 9.16 -10.47 15.78
CA THR A 157 10.58 -10.59 15.44
C THR A 157 10.89 -10.05 14.05
N LYS A 158 9.93 -10.15 13.12
CA LYS A 158 10.11 -9.70 11.75
C LYS A 158 8.77 -9.25 11.15
N ALA A 159 8.53 -7.95 11.23
CA ALA A 159 7.30 -7.33 10.77
C ALA A 159 7.43 -6.73 9.36
N LEU A 160 6.35 -6.85 8.59
CA LEU A 160 6.10 -6.08 7.38
C LEU A 160 5.01 -5.04 7.68
N VAL A 161 5.30 -3.78 7.37
CA VAL A 161 4.29 -2.70 7.39
C VAL A 161 3.81 -2.44 5.97
N LEU A 162 2.49 -2.40 5.76
CA LEU A 162 1.86 -2.14 4.47
C LEU A 162 1.07 -0.83 4.51
N THR A 163 1.32 0.06 3.55
CA THR A 163 0.60 1.32 3.36
C THR A 163 0.05 1.43 1.94
N GLU A 164 -0.83 0.50 1.53
CA GLU A 164 -1.43 0.49 0.19
C GLU A 164 -2.53 1.56 0.05
N GLY A 165 -2.40 2.44 -0.94
CA GLY A 165 -3.38 3.48 -1.23
C GLY A 165 -3.51 4.52 -0.12
N LEU A 166 -2.49 4.69 0.71
CA LEU A 166 -2.50 5.61 1.85
C LEU A 166 -1.70 6.88 1.55
N LEU A 167 -0.41 6.74 1.24
CA LEU A 167 0.54 7.85 1.28
C LEU A 167 0.14 9.02 0.38
N MET A 168 -0.45 8.74 -0.79
CA MET A 168 -0.91 9.74 -1.75
C MET A 168 -1.92 10.75 -1.18
N TYR A 169 -2.59 10.43 -0.07
CA TYR A 169 -3.57 11.28 0.60
C TYR A 169 -3.00 12.05 1.80
N LEU A 170 -1.71 11.88 2.11
CA LEU A 170 -1.04 12.53 3.24
C LEU A 170 -0.26 13.77 2.78
N GLU A 171 0.03 14.69 3.69
CA GLU A 171 1.02 15.74 3.44
C GLU A 171 2.44 15.18 3.58
N ASP A 172 3.43 15.85 2.99
CA ASP A 172 4.84 15.41 3.05
C ASP A 172 5.31 15.23 4.51
N CYS A 173 4.94 16.14 5.41
CA CYS A 173 5.28 16.06 6.83
C CYS A 173 4.66 14.85 7.54
N ASP A 174 3.44 14.47 7.15
CA ASP A 174 2.76 13.29 7.70
C ASP A 174 3.42 12.00 7.22
N VAL A 175 3.86 11.94 5.96
CA VAL A 175 4.61 10.79 5.43
C VAL A 175 5.97 10.68 6.14
N VAL A 176 6.67 11.79 6.39
CA VAL A 176 7.91 11.79 7.17
C VAL A 176 7.65 11.27 8.60
N ALA A 177 6.60 11.76 9.25
CA ALA A 177 6.28 11.36 10.62
C ALA A 177 5.82 9.90 10.71
N LEU A 178 5.08 9.40 9.72
CA LEU A 178 4.71 8.00 9.60
C LEU A 178 5.94 7.12 9.35
N SER A 179 6.81 7.51 8.41
CA SER A 179 8.08 6.83 8.13
C SER A 179 8.94 6.68 9.39
N ALA A 180 9.06 7.75 10.19
CA ALA A 180 9.75 7.71 11.48
C ALA A 180 9.07 6.80 12.52
N ALA A 181 7.74 6.72 12.52
CA ALA A 181 7.00 5.80 13.39
C ALA A 181 7.17 4.32 12.98
N ILE A 182 7.31 4.05 11.67
CA ILE A 182 7.55 2.71 11.14
C ILE A 182 8.98 2.22 11.45
N ARG A 183 9.94 3.13 11.64
CA ARG A 183 11.32 2.79 12.03
C ARG A 183 11.36 2.19 13.44
N ARG A 184 11.22 0.88 13.50
CA ARG A 184 11.28 0.06 14.71
C ARG A 184 12.19 -1.15 14.46
N PRO A 185 12.93 -1.64 15.47
CA PRO A 185 13.83 -2.79 15.30
C PRO A 185 13.14 -4.04 14.74
N GLU A 186 11.87 -4.23 15.05
CA GLU A 186 11.04 -5.36 14.63
C GLU A 186 10.63 -5.26 13.16
N VAL A 187 10.63 -4.06 12.57
CA VAL A 187 10.16 -3.84 11.20
C VAL A 187 11.30 -4.11 10.20
N ALA A 188 11.20 -5.25 9.53
CA ALA A 188 12.14 -5.63 8.48
C ALA A 188 11.78 -5.04 7.11
N TRP A 189 10.49 -4.78 6.86
CA TRP A 189 10.02 -4.28 5.58
C TRP A 189 8.91 -3.23 5.70
N TRP A 190 8.93 -2.27 4.77
CA TRP A 190 7.82 -1.35 4.53
C TRP A 190 7.42 -1.42 3.05
N MET A 191 6.20 -1.89 2.80
CA MET A 191 5.60 -1.99 1.48
C MET A 191 4.64 -0.82 1.23
N LEU A 192 4.83 -0.12 0.11
CA LEU A 192 4.04 1.06 -0.22
C LEU A 192 3.83 1.21 -1.73
N ASP A 193 2.80 1.95 -2.12
CA ASP A 193 2.67 2.53 -3.46
C ASP A 193 2.76 4.05 -3.42
N PHE A 194 3.28 4.61 -4.50
CA PHE A 194 3.53 6.05 -4.63
C PHE A 194 3.44 6.47 -6.09
N ALA A 195 3.32 7.77 -6.30
CA ALA A 195 3.10 8.39 -7.60
C ALA A 195 3.93 9.65 -7.76
N GLY A 196 4.24 9.98 -9.01
CA GLY A 196 4.96 11.21 -9.33
C GLY A 196 4.07 12.45 -9.44
N PRO A 197 4.67 13.66 -9.40
CA PRO A 197 3.94 14.93 -9.50
C PRO A 197 3.04 15.03 -10.74
N GLY A 198 3.50 14.50 -11.87
CA GLY A 198 2.72 14.46 -13.11
C GLY A 198 1.42 13.66 -12.99
N LEU A 199 1.43 12.54 -12.26
CA LEU A 199 0.22 11.75 -12.04
C LEU A 199 -0.71 12.44 -11.03
N LYS A 200 -0.15 13.02 -9.95
CA LYS A 200 -0.92 13.85 -9.00
C LYS A 200 -1.67 14.97 -9.73
N ALA A 201 -0.97 15.76 -10.55
CA ALA A 201 -1.58 16.84 -11.33
C ALA A 201 -2.67 16.33 -12.29
N MET A 202 -2.42 15.20 -12.96
CA MET A 202 -3.42 14.59 -13.85
C MET A 202 -4.67 14.13 -13.09
N MET A 203 -4.51 13.43 -11.96
CA MET A 203 -5.61 12.89 -11.18
C MET A 203 -6.46 14.00 -10.57
N ASN A 204 -5.85 14.98 -9.92
CA ASN A 204 -6.57 16.12 -9.33
C ASN A 204 -7.33 16.92 -10.41
N LYS A 205 -6.81 17.01 -11.64
CA LYS A 205 -7.50 17.66 -12.77
C LYS A 205 -8.63 16.82 -13.36
N LYS A 206 -8.38 15.54 -13.68
CA LYS A 206 -9.34 14.68 -14.41
C LYS A 206 -10.46 14.13 -13.54
N MET A 207 -10.21 14.02 -12.25
CA MET A 207 -11.16 13.52 -11.27
C MET A 207 -11.69 14.66 -10.38
N ALA A 208 -11.57 15.92 -10.85
CA ALA A 208 -12.20 17.07 -10.20
C ALA A 208 -13.71 16.81 -10.05
N GLY A 209 -14.26 17.05 -8.86
CA GLY A 209 -15.63 16.66 -8.46
C GLY A 209 -15.73 15.26 -7.83
N MET A 210 -14.91 14.30 -8.27
CA MET A 210 -14.86 12.94 -7.70
C MET A 210 -13.78 12.78 -6.63
N LEU A 211 -12.72 13.59 -6.62
CA LEU A 211 -11.70 13.59 -5.57
C LEU A 211 -11.77 14.86 -4.69
N GLU A 212 -12.87 15.61 -4.72
CA GLU A 212 -12.99 16.87 -3.96
C GLU A 212 -12.71 16.69 -2.46
N ASN A 213 -13.09 15.55 -1.87
CA ASN A 213 -12.89 15.26 -0.46
C ASN A 213 -11.64 14.42 -0.16
N ALA A 214 -10.91 13.97 -1.19
CA ALA A 214 -9.70 13.15 -1.05
C ALA A 214 -8.67 13.49 -2.14
N PRO A 215 -8.17 14.75 -2.19
CA PRO A 215 -7.19 15.14 -3.19
C PRO A 215 -5.86 14.41 -2.97
N PHE A 216 -5.13 14.13 -4.05
CA PHE A 216 -3.77 13.64 -3.92
C PHE A 216 -2.87 14.80 -3.47
N ARG A 217 -2.16 14.59 -2.37
CA ARG A 217 -1.32 15.59 -1.68
C ARG A 217 0.15 15.23 -1.84
N PHE A 218 0.53 14.04 -1.40
CA PHE A 218 1.87 13.48 -1.53
C PHE A 218 2.16 12.97 -2.94
N ALA A 219 3.27 13.43 -3.52
CA ALA A 219 3.87 12.87 -4.72
C ALA A 219 5.32 13.37 -4.81
N PRO A 220 6.31 12.59 -4.34
CA PRO A 220 7.69 13.04 -4.26
C PRO A 220 8.25 13.28 -5.67
N ASP A 221 8.91 14.42 -5.86
CA ASP A 221 9.51 14.83 -7.13
C ASP A 221 10.75 14.00 -7.49
N ASN A 222 11.55 13.61 -6.50
CA ASN A 222 12.68 12.68 -6.61
C ASN A 222 12.29 11.20 -6.34
N GLY A 223 11.01 10.84 -6.51
CA GLY A 223 10.56 9.44 -6.57
C GLY A 223 11.02 8.57 -5.38
N LEU A 224 11.67 7.43 -5.68
CA LEU A 224 12.21 6.51 -4.67
C LEU A 224 13.27 7.15 -3.78
N SER A 225 14.07 8.07 -4.34
CA SER A 225 15.16 8.69 -3.59
C SER A 225 14.65 9.51 -2.40
N TRP A 226 13.40 9.98 -2.44
CA TRP A 226 12.75 10.58 -1.28
C TRP A 226 12.73 9.66 -0.05
N PHE A 227 12.43 8.38 -0.26
CA PHE A 227 12.42 7.39 0.82
C PHE A 227 13.84 6.99 1.22
N GLU A 228 14.77 6.96 0.25
CA GLU A 228 16.20 6.74 0.51
C GLU A 228 16.79 7.86 1.38
N ASP A 229 16.38 9.11 1.18
CA ASP A 229 16.75 10.26 2.01
C ASP A 229 16.20 10.15 3.45
N LEU A 230 15.09 9.42 3.65
CA LEU A 230 14.59 9.03 4.98
C LEU A 230 15.30 7.79 5.55
N GLY A 231 16.39 7.36 4.92
CA GLY A 231 17.26 6.25 5.28
C GLY A 231 16.69 4.87 4.94
N TRP A 232 15.72 4.75 4.05
CA TRP A 232 15.25 3.45 3.60
C TRP A 232 16.11 2.93 2.45
N ARG A 233 16.35 1.63 2.41
CA ARG A 233 16.95 0.97 1.25
C ARG A 233 15.86 0.30 0.44
N THR A 234 15.86 0.51 -0.87
CA THR A 234 14.97 -0.25 -1.77
C THR A 234 15.42 -1.72 -1.84
N VAL A 235 14.51 -2.63 -1.49
CA VAL A 235 14.66 -4.08 -1.72
C VAL A 235 14.16 -4.42 -3.11
N HIS A 236 12.97 -3.94 -3.44
CA HIS A 236 12.34 -4.11 -4.74
C HIS A 236 11.50 -2.88 -5.08
N ALA A 237 11.43 -2.51 -6.35
CA ALA A 237 10.48 -1.52 -6.82
C ALA A 237 10.09 -1.80 -8.28
N GLU A 238 8.80 -1.65 -8.59
CA GLU A 238 8.27 -1.88 -9.93
C GLU A 238 7.26 -0.79 -10.33
N SER A 239 7.42 -0.27 -11.55
CA SER A 239 6.43 0.60 -12.19
C SER A 239 5.12 -0.15 -12.41
N LEU A 240 3.99 0.42 -12.00
CA LEU A 240 2.68 -0.20 -12.23
C LEU A 240 2.38 -0.36 -13.72
N LEU A 241 2.86 0.56 -14.56
CA LEU A 241 2.70 0.49 -16.01
C LEU A 241 3.49 -0.71 -16.58
N ALA A 242 4.72 -0.90 -16.12
CA ALA A 242 5.57 -2.01 -16.53
C ALA A 242 4.97 -3.36 -16.11
N ALA A 243 4.51 -3.45 -14.86
CA ALA A 243 3.87 -4.64 -14.32
C ALA A 243 2.56 -4.96 -15.06
N ALA A 244 1.69 -3.98 -15.27
CA ALA A 244 0.44 -4.20 -16.01
C ALA A 244 0.68 -4.61 -17.47
N ARG A 245 1.78 -4.17 -18.09
CA ARG A 245 2.20 -4.66 -19.41
C ARG A 245 2.57 -6.15 -19.34
N ARG A 246 3.40 -6.53 -18.37
CA ARG A 246 3.84 -7.92 -18.11
C ARG A 246 2.64 -8.83 -17.83
N PHE A 247 1.68 -8.36 -17.04
CA PHE A 247 0.43 -9.05 -16.73
C PHE A 247 -0.65 -8.97 -17.82
N ARG A 248 -0.38 -8.31 -18.94
CA ARG A 248 -1.30 -8.13 -20.07
C ARG A 248 -2.63 -7.45 -19.69
N ARG A 249 -2.62 -6.58 -18.67
CA ARG A 249 -3.78 -5.82 -18.18
C ARG A 249 -3.88 -4.41 -18.78
N LEU A 250 -2.87 -3.96 -19.52
CA LEU A 250 -2.94 -2.66 -20.19
C LEU A 250 -3.99 -2.61 -21.31
N PRO A 251 -4.74 -1.50 -21.41
CA PRO A 251 -5.58 -1.20 -22.58
C PRO A 251 -4.76 -1.21 -23.87
N PRO A 252 -5.34 -1.60 -25.02
CA PRO A 252 -4.62 -1.72 -26.29
C PRO A 252 -3.79 -0.48 -26.66
N LEU A 253 -4.35 0.71 -26.52
CA LEU A 253 -3.66 1.98 -26.84
C LEU A 253 -2.42 2.19 -25.95
N MET A 254 -2.47 1.80 -24.68
CA MET A 254 -1.36 1.97 -23.73
C MET A 254 -0.25 0.94 -23.94
N ARG A 255 -0.54 -0.23 -24.55
CA ARG A 255 0.47 -1.27 -24.80
C ARG A 255 1.60 -0.76 -25.70
N LEU A 256 1.28 0.11 -26.67
CA LEU A 256 2.28 0.71 -27.55
C LEU A 256 3.14 1.72 -26.80
N ALA A 257 2.51 2.63 -26.03
CA ALA A 257 3.21 3.62 -25.22
C ALA A 257 4.13 2.97 -24.16
N ALA A 258 3.69 1.85 -23.57
CA ALA A 258 4.48 1.11 -22.60
C ALA A 258 5.71 0.39 -23.19
N ARG A 259 5.94 0.43 -24.51
CA ARG A 259 7.19 -0.05 -25.14
C ARG A 259 8.36 0.93 -24.96
N LEU A 260 8.06 2.19 -24.63
CA LEU A 260 9.10 3.18 -24.33
C LEU A 260 9.86 2.79 -23.04
N PRO A 261 11.13 3.21 -22.91
CA PRO A 261 11.87 3.09 -21.67
C PRO A 261 11.05 3.63 -20.50
N GLN A 262 10.95 2.83 -19.44
CA GLN A 262 10.26 3.25 -18.23
C GLN A 262 11.13 4.31 -17.53
N PRO A 263 10.51 5.31 -16.90
CA PRO A 263 11.25 6.30 -16.13
C PRO A 263 12.03 5.61 -15.00
N ASP A 264 13.23 6.10 -14.72
CA ASP A 264 13.97 5.69 -13.53
C ASP A 264 13.15 6.07 -12.30
N LEU A 265 12.79 5.10 -11.47
CA LEU A 265 11.95 5.34 -10.30
C LEU A 265 12.63 6.24 -9.25
N ARG A 266 13.95 6.42 -9.31
CA ARG A 266 14.69 7.40 -8.50
C ARG A 266 14.63 8.81 -9.06
N HIS A 267 14.60 8.95 -10.39
CA HIS A 267 14.54 10.26 -11.06
C HIS A 267 13.58 10.26 -12.25
N PRO A 268 12.27 10.11 -11.99
CA PRO A 268 11.32 9.76 -13.04
C PRO A 268 10.84 10.95 -13.88
N GLY A 269 11.16 12.18 -13.45
CA GLY A 269 10.76 13.43 -14.08
C GLY A 269 9.25 13.68 -14.01
N ASP A 270 8.77 14.60 -14.86
CA ASP A 270 7.40 15.14 -14.76
C ASP A 270 6.31 14.30 -15.44
N ARG A 271 6.68 13.20 -16.11
CA ARG A 271 5.68 12.35 -16.77
C ARG A 271 4.78 11.69 -15.71
N PRO A 272 3.51 11.39 -16.01
CA PRO A 272 2.68 10.62 -15.09
C PRO A 272 3.19 9.19 -14.93
N TRP A 273 3.52 8.81 -13.70
CA TRP A 273 3.94 7.46 -13.34
C TRP A 273 3.49 7.13 -11.90
N SER A 274 3.46 5.84 -11.61
CA SER A 274 3.25 5.28 -10.29
C SER A 274 3.97 3.95 -10.17
N ALA A 275 4.33 3.59 -8.93
CA ALA A 275 5.10 2.41 -8.63
C ALA A 275 4.72 1.84 -7.27
N VAL A 276 5.17 0.62 -7.05
CA VAL A 276 5.14 -0.07 -5.76
C VAL A 276 6.58 -0.33 -5.35
N ALA A 277 6.88 -0.20 -4.07
CA ALA A 277 8.20 -0.44 -3.52
C ALA A 277 8.13 -1.21 -2.21
N LEU A 278 9.00 -2.21 -2.11
CA LEU A 278 9.34 -2.87 -0.86
C LEU A 278 10.66 -2.27 -0.38
N LEU A 279 10.61 -1.64 0.79
CA LEU A 279 11.73 -0.98 1.43
C LEU A 279 12.18 -1.78 2.66
N ALA A 280 13.44 -1.66 3.02
CA ALA A 280 14.00 -2.17 4.28
C ALA A 280 14.78 -1.05 4.97
N PRO A 281 14.91 -1.08 6.31
CA PRO A 281 15.75 -0.13 7.03
C PRO A 281 17.19 -0.13 6.47
N GLN A 282 17.74 1.03 6.14
CA GLN A 282 19.19 1.13 5.90
C GLN A 282 19.91 0.93 7.23
N ALA A 283 20.93 0.08 7.24
CA ALA A 283 21.79 -0.08 8.40
C ALA A 283 22.49 1.25 8.70
N SER A 284 22.42 1.72 9.95
CA SER A 284 23.16 2.91 10.38
C SER A 284 24.66 2.68 10.18
N ALA A 285 25.35 3.63 9.54
CA ALA A 285 26.80 3.58 9.37
C ALA A 285 27.57 3.42 10.72
N ASP A 286 26.95 3.84 11.83
CA ASP A 286 27.48 3.72 13.18
C ASP A 286 27.51 2.28 13.75
N ALA A 287 26.79 1.33 13.15
CA ALA A 287 26.87 -0.07 13.57
C ALA A 287 28.14 -0.76 13.03
N ALA A 288 28.63 -0.32 11.86
CA ALA A 288 29.85 -0.85 11.24
C ALA A 288 31.13 -0.36 11.95
N SER A 289 31.13 0.84 12.52
CA SER A 289 32.27 1.39 13.26
C SER A 289 32.46 0.76 14.65
N ARG A 290 31.37 0.27 15.29
CA ARG A 290 31.45 -0.41 16.59
C ARG A 290 31.99 -1.84 16.53
N GLN A 291 31.87 -2.52 15.38
CA GLN A 291 32.50 -3.84 15.18
C GLN A 291 33.97 -3.75 14.76
N GLY A 292 34.42 -2.60 14.23
CA GLY A 292 35.84 -2.36 13.89
C GLY A 292 36.70 -1.90 15.07
N SER A 293 36.12 -1.29 16.11
CA SER A 293 36.88 -0.72 17.23
C SER A 293 37.18 -1.71 18.36
N THR A 294 36.43 -2.81 18.49
CA THR A 294 36.67 -3.82 19.55
C THR A 294 37.75 -4.84 19.19
N ALA A 295 38.20 -4.89 17.92
CA ALA A 295 39.24 -5.83 17.48
C ALA A 295 40.68 -5.28 17.60
N SER A 296 40.86 -4.00 17.94
CA SER A 296 42.20 -3.35 17.94
C SER A 296 42.80 -3.11 19.33
N SER A 297 42.15 -3.52 20.42
CA SER A 297 42.65 -3.28 21.79
C SER A 297 43.23 -4.49 22.52
N GLU A 298 43.32 -5.68 21.90
CA GLU A 298 43.85 -6.89 22.56
C GLU A 298 45.27 -7.32 22.12
N SER A 299 45.99 -6.55 21.30
CA SER A 299 47.30 -6.95 20.77
C SER A 299 48.48 -6.10 21.25
N LEU A 300 48.53 -5.70 22.53
CA LEU A 300 49.67 -4.96 23.11
C LEU A 300 49.92 -5.29 24.59
N THR A 301 49.97 -6.58 24.93
CA THR A 301 50.70 -7.08 26.09
C THR A 301 51.12 -8.53 25.85
N SER A 302 52.33 -8.74 25.33
CA SER A 302 53.20 -9.90 25.58
C SER A 302 54.59 -9.58 25.05
#